data_AF-A0A963Y3T1-F1
#
_entry.id   AF-A0A963Y3T1-F1
#
_cell.length_a   1.000
_cell.length_b   1.000
_cell.length_c   1.000
_cell.angle_alpha   90.00
_cell.angle_beta   90.00
_cell.angle_gamma   90.00
#
_symmetry.space_group_name_H-M   'P 1'
#
loop_
_entity.id
_entity.type
_entity.pdbx_description
1 polymer ?
#
loop_
_entity_poly.entity_id
_entity_poly.type
_entity_poly.pdbx_seq_one_letter_code
_entity_poly.pdbx_strand_id
1 'polypeptide(L)'
;AQAAYESANSLNMGLLSGVNFMLHACGWLEGGLVSSFEKFVMDADQLGILHHLAAGIDVSENGQAMDAIREVGPGGHYLGCAHTQANFKQAFWRTNLLDYKPYETWEEEGARDTVQLARERVARMLADYQKPAIDPAIEEALLEYVAKKKASMPDAFM
;
A
#
# COMPACT_ATOMS: atom_id res chain seq x y z
N ALA A 1 5.88 -16.44 -0.54
CA ALA A 1 5.69 -16.35 -2.01
C ALA A 1 4.25 -16.67 -2.44
N GLN A 2 3.68 -17.85 -2.13
CA GLN A 2 2.31 -18.24 -2.55
C GLN A 2 1.25 -17.14 -2.32
N ALA A 3 1.13 -16.65 -1.08
CA ALA A 3 0.15 -15.61 -0.73
C ALA A 3 0.28 -14.34 -1.58
N ALA A 4 1.50 -13.97 -1.97
CA ALA A 4 1.74 -12.80 -2.81
C ALA A 4 1.31 -13.05 -4.26
N TYR A 5 1.63 -14.21 -4.84
CA TYR A 5 1.23 -14.55 -6.21
C TYR A 5 -0.30 -14.60 -6.37
N GLU A 6 -1.00 -15.27 -5.46
CA GLU A 6 -2.46 -15.36 -5.50
C GLU A 6 -3.12 -13.99 -5.33
N SER A 7 -2.60 -13.16 -4.41
CA SER A 7 -3.12 -11.80 -4.17
C SER A 7 -2.83 -10.88 -5.35
N ALA A 8 -1.60 -10.89 -5.88
CA ALA A 8 -1.22 -10.05 -7.02
C ALA A 8 -2.09 -10.36 -8.24
N ASN A 9 -2.31 -11.64 -8.57
CA ASN A 9 -3.19 -12.03 -9.67
C ASN A 9 -4.62 -11.52 -9.47
N SER A 10 -5.16 -11.70 -8.26
CA SER A 10 -6.54 -11.32 -7.91
C SER A 10 -6.73 -9.81 -7.93
N LEU A 11 -5.81 -9.05 -7.32
CA LEU A 11 -5.89 -7.59 -7.24
C LEU A 11 -5.70 -6.94 -8.62
N ASN A 12 -4.76 -7.43 -9.45
CA ASN A 12 -4.59 -6.94 -10.82
C ASN A 12 -5.85 -7.20 -11.66
N MET A 13 -6.42 -8.40 -11.59
CA MET A 13 -7.67 -8.72 -12.28
C MET A 13 -8.81 -7.81 -11.80
N GLY A 14 -8.91 -7.57 -10.49
CA GLY A 14 -9.91 -6.67 -9.92
C GLY A 14 -9.80 -5.25 -10.47
N LEU A 15 -8.59 -4.68 -10.54
CA LEU A 15 -8.36 -3.37 -11.15
C LEU A 15 -8.73 -3.38 -12.65
N LEU A 16 -8.15 -4.31 -13.41
CA LEU A 16 -8.29 -4.34 -14.88
C LEU A 16 -9.71 -4.66 -15.36
N SER A 17 -10.51 -5.32 -14.52
CA SER A 17 -11.92 -5.59 -14.80
C SER A 17 -12.86 -4.44 -14.39
N GLY A 18 -12.32 -3.34 -13.83
CA GLY A 18 -13.11 -2.18 -13.42
C GLY A 18 -13.97 -2.41 -12.17
N VAL A 19 -13.52 -3.26 -11.24
CA VAL A 19 -14.24 -3.52 -9.98
C VAL A 19 -14.40 -2.22 -9.18
N ASN A 20 -15.64 -1.82 -8.88
CA ASN A 20 -15.93 -0.57 -8.17
C ASN A 20 -15.68 -0.66 -6.65
N PHE A 21 -15.90 -1.83 -6.05
CA PHE A 21 -15.71 -2.07 -4.63
C PHE A 21 -15.03 -3.41 -4.40
N MET A 22 -13.78 -3.37 -3.95
CA MET A 22 -12.95 -4.55 -3.73
C MET A 22 -12.93 -4.89 -2.25
N LEU A 23 -13.88 -5.73 -1.82
CA LEU A 23 -13.86 -6.30 -0.48
C LEU A 23 -12.65 -7.24 -0.34
N HIS A 24 -12.06 -7.31 0.85
CA HIS A 24 -10.89 -8.14 1.16
C HIS A 24 -9.60 -7.75 0.42
N ALA A 25 -9.48 -6.48 0.01
CA ALA A 25 -8.31 -5.97 -0.69
C ALA A 25 -6.99 -6.05 0.12
N CYS A 26 -7.07 -6.22 1.45
CA CYS A 26 -5.89 -6.35 2.32
C CYS A 26 -6.09 -7.37 3.44
N GLY A 27 -5.01 -8.08 3.80
CA GLY A 27 -4.89 -8.84 5.05
C GLY A 27 -5.45 -10.25 5.02
N TRP A 28 -6.13 -10.62 3.94
CA TRP A 28 -6.73 -11.94 3.77
C TRP A 28 -5.68 -13.03 3.59
N LEU A 29 -5.76 -14.08 4.41
CA LEU A 29 -4.99 -15.32 4.31
C LEU A 29 -5.87 -16.55 4.58
N GLU A 30 -5.32 -17.73 4.28
CA GLU A 30 -5.90 -19.04 4.62
C GLU A 30 -7.37 -19.18 4.17
N GLY A 31 -7.65 -18.79 2.93
CA GLY A 31 -9.02 -18.90 2.37
C GLY A 31 -10.08 -18.07 3.09
N GLY A 32 -9.67 -17.08 3.89
CA GLY A 32 -10.57 -16.20 4.64
C GLY A 32 -10.65 -16.53 6.13
N LEU A 33 -9.92 -17.54 6.60
CA LEU A 33 -9.86 -17.88 8.02
C LEU A 33 -8.95 -16.96 8.82
N VAL A 34 -8.05 -16.24 8.15
CA VAL A 34 -7.02 -15.41 8.81
C VAL A 34 -7.05 -13.97 8.30
N SER A 35 -7.04 -13.04 9.25
CA SER A 35 -6.69 -11.64 9.03
C SER A 35 -5.28 -11.40 9.58
N SER A 36 -4.29 -11.23 8.69
CA SER A 36 -2.88 -11.00 9.07
C SER A 36 -2.51 -9.53 8.91
N PHE A 37 -1.91 -8.95 9.95
CA PHE A 37 -1.43 -7.56 9.93
C PHE A 37 -0.28 -7.37 8.94
N GLU A 38 0.70 -8.27 8.92
CA GLU A 38 1.80 -8.21 7.96
C GLU A 38 1.27 -8.29 6.53
N LYS A 39 0.36 -9.25 6.26
CA LYS A 39 -0.29 -9.36 4.94
C LYS A 39 -1.10 -8.11 4.59
N PHE A 40 -1.75 -7.48 5.57
CA PHE A 40 -2.49 -6.24 5.36
C PHE A 40 -1.58 -5.14 4.83
N VAL A 41 -0.43 -4.92 5.46
CA VAL A 41 0.55 -3.93 5.02
C VAL A 41 1.16 -4.28 3.67
N MET A 42 1.43 -5.56 3.41
CA MET A 42 1.91 -6.04 2.11
C MET A 42 0.91 -5.74 0.99
N ASP A 43 -0.36 -6.06 1.21
CA ASP A 43 -1.41 -5.81 0.23
C ASP A 43 -1.68 -4.32 0.04
N ALA A 44 -1.64 -3.52 1.11
CA ALA A 44 -1.80 -2.08 1.01
C ALA A 44 -0.72 -1.41 0.16
N ASP A 45 0.54 -1.89 0.23
CA ASP A 45 1.61 -1.41 -0.64
C ASP A 45 1.36 -1.80 -2.11
N GLN A 46 0.85 -3.01 -2.37
CA GLN A 46 0.42 -3.44 -3.72
C GLN A 46 -0.74 -2.61 -4.26
N LEU A 47 -1.72 -2.25 -3.41
CA LEU A 47 -2.80 -1.35 -3.81
C LEU A 47 -2.27 0.04 -4.19
N GLY A 48 -1.19 0.51 -3.57
CA GLY A 48 -0.51 1.73 -3.98
C GLY A 48 0.08 1.65 -5.40
N ILE A 49 0.69 0.51 -5.75
CA ILE A 49 1.16 0.22 -7.12
C ILE A 49 -0.03 0.24 -8.09
N LEU A 50 -1.13 -0.44 -7.76
CA LEU A 50 -2.33 -0.50 -8.59
C LEU A 50 -3.01 0.85 -8.75
N HIS A 51 -3.01 1.69 -7.71
CA HIS A 51 -3.52 3.05 -7.78
C HIS A 51 -2.68 3.92 -8.73
N HIS A 52 -1.35 3.78 -8.68
CA HIS A 52 -0.46 4.45 -9.62
C HIS A 52 -0.66 3.95 -11.05
N LEU A 53 -0.83 2.64 -11.25
CA LEU A 53 -1.15 2.05 -12.55
C LEU A 53 -2.49 2.59 -13.10
N ALA A 54 -3.49 2.73 -12.24
CA ALA A 54 -4.80 3.25 -12.60
C ALA A 54 -4.78 4.72 -13.08
N ALA A 55 -3.75 5.49 -12.69
CA ALA A 55 -3.57 6.86 -13.16
C ALA A 55 -3.23 6.93 -14.67
N GLY A 56 -2.79 5.82 -15.28
CA GLY A 56 -2.49 5.74 -16.69
C GLY A 56 -1.16 6.39 -17.07
N ILE A 57 -0.99 6.67 -18.37
CA ILE A 57 0.22 7.27 -18.94
C ILE A 57 0.00 8.77 -19.10
N ASP A 58 0.92 9.58 -18.57
CA ASP A 58 0.94 11.01 -18.82
C ASP A 58 1.37 11.30 -20.27
N VAL A 59 0.44 11.83 -21.07
CA VAL A 59 0.65 12.19 -22.48
C VAL A 59 0.87 13.69 -22.68
N SER A 60 1.02 14.46 -21.60
CA SER A 60 1.37 15.88 -21.65
C SER A 60 2.73 16.13 -22.29
N GLU A 61 3.03 17.39 -22.60
CA GLU A 61 4.36 17.78 -23.10
C GLU A 61 5.49 17.39 -22.13
N ASN A 62 5.25 17.53 -20.82
CA ASN A 62 6.18 17.06 -19.80
C ASN A 62 6.31 15.53 -19.83
N GLY A 63 5.20 14.80 -19.95
CA GLY A 63 5.20 13.33 -20.08
C GLY A 63 5.94 12.82 -21.31
N GLN A 64 5.91 13.58 -22.42
CA GLN A 64 6.65 13.25 -23.65
C GLN A 64 8.16 13.41 -23.50
N ALA A 65 8.63 14.26 -22.57
CA ALA A 65 10.04 14.45 -22.21
C ALA A 65 10.98 14.78 -23.40
N MET A 66 10.46 15.38 -24.48
CA MET A 66 11.23 15.60 -25.70
C MET A 66 12.45 16.52 -25.50
N ASP A 67 12.38 17.46 -24.57
CA ASP A 67 13.50 18.33 -24.23
C ASP A 67 14.61 17.58 -23.49
N ALA A 68 14.25 16.63 -22.61
CA ALA A 68 15.22 15.77 -21.94
C ALA A 68 15.97 14.90 -22.96
N ILE A 69 15.27 14.36 -23.96
CA ILE A 69 15.87 13.54 -25.02
C ILE A 69 16.89 14.36 -25.82
N ARG A 70 16.56 15.61 -26.15
CA ARG A 70 17.46 16.52 -26.88
C ARG A 70 18.64 16.98 -26.02
N GLU A 71 18.41 17.26 -24.74
CA GLU A 71 19.43 17.66 -23.77
C GLU A 71 20.49 16.57 -23.58
N VAL A 72 20.06 15.33 -23.39
CA VAL A 72 20.96 14.21 -23.06
C VAL A 72 21.68 13.67 -24.29
N GLY A 73 20.97 13.51 -25.41
CA GLY A 73 21.52 13.01 -26.67
C GLY A 73 22.02 11.55 -26.64
N PRO A 74 22.57 11.06 -27.76
CA PRO A 74 23.04 9.67 -27.88
C PRO A 74 24.20 9.35 -26.92
N GLY A 75 24.09 8.22 -26.22
CA GLY A 75 25.14 7.73 -25.31
C GLY A 75 25.17 8.40 -23.93
N GLY A 76 24.29 9.37 -23.67
CA GLY A 76 24.15 10.02 -22.36
C GLY A 76 23.26 9.23 -21.37
N HIS A 77 23.06 9.80 -20.18
CA HIS A 77 22.14 9.28 -19.17
C HIS A 77 21.25 10.40 -18.58
N TYR A 78 20.08 10.04 -18.07
CA TYR A 78 19.06 11.01 -17.65
C TYR A 78 19.09 11.37 -16.15
N LEU A 79 19.93 10.71 -15.34
CA LEU A 79 19.95 10.91 -13.88
C LEU A 79 20.16 12.37 -13.43
N GLY A 80 20.93 13.14 -14.21
CA GLY A 80 21.27 14.53 -13.89
C GLY A 80 20.50 15.59 -14.68
N CYS A 81 19.67 15.21 -15.66
CA CYS A 81 19.02 16.21 -16.52
C CYS A 81 17.92 16.98 -15.80
N ALA A 82 17.59 18.16 -16.31
CA ALA A 82 16.61 19.06 -15.69
C ALA A 82 15.24 18.39 -15.50
N HIS A 83 14.81 17.61 -16.50
CA HIS A 83 13.53 16.90 -16.46
C HIS A 83 13.47 15.86 -15.33
N THR A 84 14.51 15.05 -15.15
CA THR A 84 14.55 14.09 -14.03
C THR A 84 14.51 14.80 -12.69
N GLN A 85 15.30 15.87 -12.51
CA GLN A 85 15.33 16.63 -11.26
C GLN A 85 13.97 17.25 -10.92
N ALA A 86 13.22 17.70 -11.92
CA ALA A 86 11.88 18.24 -11.76
C ALA A 86 10.84 17.16 -11.37
N ASN A 87 10.98 15.93 -11.89
CA ASN A 87 9.90 14.94 -11.86
C ASN A 87 10.12 13.75 -10.90
N PHE A 88 11.36 13.35 -10.60
CA PHE A 88 11.69 12.05 -9.98
C PHE A 88 11.01 11.78 -8.61
N LYS A 89 10.61 12.83 -7.90
CA LYS A 89 9.93 12.73 -6.59
C LYS A 89 8.50 12.21 -6.70
N GLN A 90 7.85 12.47 -7.83
CA GLN A 90 6.42 12.19 -8.04
C GLN A 90 6.16 11.22 -9.19
N ALA A 91 7.13 11.02 -10.09
CA ALA A 91 6.98 10.21 -11.29
C ALA A 91 6.73 8.71 -11.03
N PHE A 92 7.10 8.19 -9.85
CA PHE A 92 7.04 6.76 -9.55
C PHE A 92 6.32 6.49 -8.23
N TRP A 93 5.58 5.39 -8.17
CA TRP A 93 5.21 4.80 -6.88
C TRP A 93 6.47 4.39 -6.13
N ARG A 94 6.59 4.87 -4.89
CA ARG A 94 7.67 4.49 -3.97
C ARG A 94 7.09 3.59 -2.90
N THR A 95 7.40 2.30 -3.01
CA THR A 95 7.07 1.32 -1.97
C THR A 95 7.61 1.79 -0.63
N ASN A 96 6.83 1.56 0.42
CA ASN A 96 7.28 1.75 1.80
C ASN A 96 7.58 0.40 2.48
N LEU A 97 7.77 -0.65 1.68
CA LEU A 97 7.88 -2.02 2.17
C LEU A 97 8.97 -2.84 1.49
N LEU A 98 9.07 -2.82 0.16
CA LEU A 98 10.02 -3.68 -0.56
C LEU A 98 11.45 -3.16 -0.41
N ASP A 99 12.40 -4.10 -0.31
CA ASP A 99 13.82 -3.79 -0.24
C ASP A 99 14.45 -3.90 -1.64
N TYR A 100 15.06 -2.80 -2.09
CA TYR A 100 15.76 -2.71 -3.38
C TYR A 100 17.27 -2.52 -3.21
N LYS A 101 17.80 -2.74 -2.00
CA LYS A 101 19.24 -2.65 -1.75
C LYS A 101 20.00 -3.76 -2.50
N PRO A 102 21.28 -3.54 -2.84
CA PRO A 102 22.16 -4.58 -3.34
C PRO A 102 22.21 -5.78 -2.38
N TYR A 103 22.55 -6.95 -2.93
CA TYR A 103 22.60 -8.21 -2.18
C TYR A 103 23.46 -8.09 -0.92
N GLU A 104 24.65 -7.50 -1.04
CA GLU A 104 25.63 -7.40 0.03
C GLU A 104 25.06 -6.60 1.21
N THR A 105 24.40 -5.47 0.93
CA THR A 105 23.76 -4.66 1.97
C THR A 105 22.55 -5.37 2.59
N TRP A 106 21.73 -6.06 1.78
CA TRP A 106 20.61 -6.84 2.30
C TRP A 106 21.08 -7.98 3.21
N GLU A 107 22.17 -8.67 2.85
CA GLU A 107 22.78 -9.73 3.64
C GLU A 107 23.34 -9.19 4.95
N GLU A 108 24.13 -8.11 4.91
CA GLU A 108 24.69 -7.44 6.09
C GLU A 108 23.61 -6.93 7.06
N GLU A 109 22.46 -6.50 6.55
CA GLU A 109 21.29 -6.10 7.34
C GLU A 109 20.43 -7.28 7.84
N GLY A 110 20.92 -8.52 7.71
CA GLY A 110 20.31 -9.72 8.28
C GLY A 110 19.34 -10.44 7.36
N ALA A 111 19.43 -10.21 6.04
CA ALA A 111 18.72 -10.98 5.01
C ALA A 111 17.19 -11.03 5.21
N ARG A 112 16.62 -9.92 5.67
CA ARG A 112 15.20 -9.85 6.07
C ARG A 112 14.27 -10.12 4.90
N ASP A 113 13.26 -10.96 5.14
CA ASP A 113 12.18 -11.17 4.19
C ASP A 113 11.10 -10.08 4.28
N THR A 114 10.18 -10.07 3.31
CA THR A 114 9.11 -9.06 3.25
C THR A 114 8.14 -9.12 4.44
N VAL A 115 7.98 -10.29 5.08
CA VAL A 115 7.10 -10.45 6.25
C VAL A 115 7.74 -9.77 7.46
N GLN A 116 9.05 -9.91 7.64
CA GLN A 116 9.80 -9.21 8.68
C GLN A 116 9.71 -7.68 8.50
N LEU A 117 9.90 -7.18 7.27
CA LEU A 117 9.75 -5.75 6.96
C LEU A 117 8.32 -5.26 7.22
N ALA A 118 7.31 -6.06 6.85
CA ALA A 118 5.91 -5.74 7.09
C ALA A 118 5.60 -5.66 8.59
N ARG A 119 6.15 -6.57 9.40
CA ARG A 119 5.99 -6.56 10.87
C ARG A 119 6.52 -5.29 11.50
N GLU A 120 7.72 -4.86 11.11
CA GLU A 120 8.30 -3.59 11.59
C GLU A 120 7.40 -2.40 11.23
N ARG A 121 6.84 -2.41 10.02
CA ARG A 121 5.93 -1.37 9.56
C ARG A 121 4.60 -1.38 10.31
N VAL A 122 4.02 -2.54 10.59
CA VAL A 122 2.82 -2.68 11.43
C VAL A 122 3.06 -2.04 12.80
N ALA A 123 4.17 -2.40 13.46
CA ALA A 123 4.51 -1.87 14.79
C ALA A 123 4.62 -0.34 14.77
N ARG A 124 5.27 0.22 13.75
CA ARG A 124 5.38 1.68 13.57
C ARG A 124 4.03 2.34 13.35
N MET A 125 3.21 1.81 12.43
CA MET A 125 1.90 2.39 12.12
C MET A 125 0.97 2.41 13.33
N LEU A 126 1.00 1.36 14.17
CA LEU A 126 0.22 1.31 15.40
C LEU A 126 0.76 2.27 16.47
N ALA A 127 2.08 2.38 16.61
CA ALA A 127 2.70 3.31 17.55
C ALA A 127 2.43 4.78 17.21
N ASP A 128 2.39 5.11 15.91
CA ASP A 128 2.20 6.46 15.41
C ASP A 128 0.72 6.84 15.24
N TYR A 129 -0.22 5.90 15.41
CA TYR A 129 -1.63 6.13 15.17
C TYR A 129 -2.24 7.14 16.15
N GLN A 130 -2.91 8.15 15.59
CA GLN A 130 -3.74 9.08 16.33
C GLN A 130 -5.18 8.94 15.85
N LYS A 131 -6.11 8.66 16.77
CA LYS A 131 -7.53 8.53 16.45
C LYS A 131 -8.05 9.85 15.85
N PRO A 132 -8.71 9.84 14.68
CA PRO A 132 -9.37 11.01 14.15
C PRO A 132 -10.43 11.55 15.11
N ALA A 133 -10.60 12.87 15.14
CA ALA A 133 -11.60 13.50 15.99
C ALA A 133 -13.02 13.02 15.61
N ILE A 134 -13.83 12.78 16.64
CA ILE A 134 -15.26 12.49 16.54
C ILE A 134 -16.00 13.44 17.47
N ASP A 135 -17.20 13.88 17.08
CA ASP A 135 -18.05 14.70 17.93
C ASP A 135 -18.36 13.92 19.24
N PRO A 136 -18.05 14.48 20.43
CA PRO A 136 -18.29 13.81 21.70
C PRO A 136 -19.76 13.37 21.90
N ALA A 137 -20.74 14.14 21.43
CA ALA A 137 -22.15 13.80 21.56
C ALA A 137 -22.53 12.60 20.68
N ILE A 138 -21.93 12.48 19.49
CA ILE A 138 -22.12 11.32 18.62
C ILE A 138 -21.46 10.09 19.23
N GLU A 139 -20.22 10.23 19.75
CA GLU A 139 -19.53 9.12 20.40
C GLU A 139 -20.30 8.61 21.63
N GLU A 140 -20.83 9.51 22.45
CA GLU A 140 -21.67 9.16 23.59
C GLU A 140 -22.96 8.42 23.16
N ALA A 141 -23.65 8.91 22.13
CA ALA A 141 -24.86 8.28 21.62
C ALA A 141 -24.59 6.86 21.06
N LEU A 142 -23.46 6.66 20.38
CA LEU A 142 -23.04 5.34 19.88
C LEU A 142 -22.76 4.38 21.04
N LEU A 143 -22.05 4.84 22.07
CA LEU A 143 -21.75 4.03 23.25
C LEU A 143 -23.03 3.65 24.02
N GLU A 144 -23.96 4.59 24.20
CA GLU A 144 -25.24 4.33 24.87
C GLU A 144 -26.08 3.29 24.10
N TYR A 145 -26.15 3.40 22.77
CA TYR A 145 -26.84 2.43 21.94
C TYR A 145 -26.24 1.02 22.09
N VAL A 146 -24.90 0.90 22.01
CA VAL A 146 -24.20 -0.39 22.18
C VAL A 146 -24.49 -0.99 23.56
N ALA A 147 -24.43 -0.18 24.62
CA ALA A 147 -24.71 -0.64 25.98
C ALA A 147 -26.15 -1.15 26.14
N LYS A 148 -27.15 -0.39 25.64
CA LYS A 148 -28.56 -0.81 25.67
C LYS A 148 -28.79 -2.10 24.89
N LYS A 149 -28.14 -2.28 23.74
CA LYS A 149 -28.25 -3.50 22.93
C LYS A 149 -27.64 -4.72 23.62
N LYS A 150 -26.43 -4.59 24.17
CA LYS A 150 -25.80 -5.66 24.95
C LYS A 150 -26.63 -6.06 26.18
N ALA A 151 -27.23 -5.10 26.88
CA ALA A 151 -28.08 -5.40 28.03
C ALA A 151 -29.41 -6.09 27.67
N SER A 152 -29.86 -5.97 26.41
CA SER A 152 -31.16 -6.50 25.97
C SER A 152 -31.18 -7.99 25.66
N MET A 153 -30.02 -8.65 25.60
CA MET A 153 -29.90 -10.07 25.27
C MET A 153 -28.64 -10.68 25.92
N PRO A 154 -28.68 -11.96 26.35
CA PRO A 154 -27.47 -12.66 26.78
C PRO A 154 -26.52 -12.91 25.61
N ASP A 155 -25.23 -13.09 25.92
CA ASP A 155 -24.24 -13.48 24.91
C ASP A 155 -24.59 -14.84 24.30
N ALA A 156 -24.56 -14.94 22.98
CA ALA A 156 -24.95 -16.14 22.24
C ALA A 156 -23.88 -17.25 22.28
N PHE A 157 -22.62 -16.87 22.51
CA PHE A 157 -21.47 -17.79 22.60
C PHE A 157 -20.56 -17.31 23.74
N MET A 158 -20.37 -18.16 24.75
CA MET A 158 -19.37 -18.00 25.81
C MET A 158 -18.15 -18.87 25.53
#